data_AF-A0A9P5RNA5-F1
#
_entry.id   AF-A0A9P5RNA5-F1
#
_cell.length_a   1.000
_cell.length_b   1.000
_cell.length_c   1.000
_cell.angle_alpha   90.00
_cell.angle_beta   90.00
_cell.angle_gamma   90.00
#
_symmetry.space_group_name_H-M   'P 1'
#
loop_
_entity.id
_entity.type
_entity.pdbx_description
1 polymer ?
#
loop_
_entity_poly.entity_id
_entity_poly.type
_entity_poly.pdbx_seq_one_letter_code
_entity_poly.pdbx_strand_id
1 'polypeptide(L)'
;MRISFAPVILTLAVASSVYAAPAPAHLAKRGWVADKLKELVENALNTLECGACTAALVGVKDVAWLNKNWVLDALAEICPKVSKLTPEVCTGAIKLEGPALLDALLKADLLSGDAKFICYQVAGICAPPSIASGTLTFPKPKPANAVAPVSSGNLIDVLHLSDWHVDAGYIPGSEAECDQPLCCRKHSNSPAVPKRKASTWGDYKCDVPLKLGQNMMSYVPTVANVSFGILT
;
A
#
# COMPACT_ATOMS: atom_id res chain seq x y z
N MET A 1 45.45 -40.69 30.15
CA MET A 1 44.49 -41.80 29.91
C MET A 1 43.66 -41.42 28.69
N ARG A 2 44.05 -41.91 27.51
CA ARG A 2 43.35 -41.66 26.24
C ARG A 2 42.18 -42.63 26.17
N ILE A 3 40.96 -42.11 26.10
CA ILE A 3 39.78 -42.90 25.78
C ILE A 3 39.26 -42.42 24.44
N SER A 4 39.46 -43.28 23.46
CA SER A 4 38.92 -43.21 22.11
C SER A 4 37.56 -43.89 22.12
N PHE A 5 36.51 -43.21 21.65
CA PHE A 5 35.32 -43.85 21.12
C PHE A 5 34.89 -43.13 19.84
N ALA A 6 34.82 -43.92 18.77
CA ALA A 6 34.43 -43.55 17.43
C ALA A 6 32.98 -43.02 17.35
N PRO A 7 32.60 -42.31 16.28
CA PRO A 7 31.28 -41.71 16.15
C PRO A 7 30.27 -42.78 15.76
N VAL A 8 29.22 -42.96 16.58
CA VAL A 8 28.01 -43.65 16.14
C VAL A 8 27.23 -42.66 15.28
N ILE A 9 27.41 -42.77 13.96
CA ILE A 9 26.52 -42.17 12.98
C ILE A 9 25.19 -42.92 13.12
N LEU A 10 24.26 -42.35 13.89
CA LEU A 10 22.86 -42.80 13.89
C LEU A 10 22.11 -41.98 12.86
N THR A 11 22.11 -42.47 11.62
CA THR A 11 21.18 -42.05 10.58
C THR A 11 19.75 -42.40 11.01
N LEU A 12 19.05 -41.45 11.62
CA LEU A 12 17.58 -41.43 11.65
C LEU A 12 17.08 -40.74 10.37
N ALA A 13 17.22 -41.44 9.25
CA ALA A 13 16.34 -41.25 8.11
C ALA A 13 15.01 -41.95 8.45
N VAL A 14 14.16 -41.31 9.26
CA VAL A 14 12.78 -41.74 9.40
C VAL A 14 12.04 -41.23 8.19
N ALA A 15 11.56 -42.18 7.39
CA ALA A 15 10.84 -42.01 6.15
C ALA A 15 9.81 -40.88 6.23
N SER A 16 10.01 -39.89 5.36
CA SER A 16 8.98 -39.00 4.85
C SER A 16 7.91 -39.83 4.13
N SER A 17 6.90 -40.26 4.86
CA SER A 17 5.63 -40.69 4.27
C SER A 17 4.52 -40.57 5.31
N VAL A 18 4.35 -39.36 5.85
CA VAL A 18 2.99 -38.94 6.16
C VAL A 18 2.29 -38.88 4.81
N TYR A 19 1.55 -39.93 4.46
CA TYR A 19 0.49 -39.82 3.47
C TYR A 19 -0.36 -38.65 3.94
N ALA A 20 -0.22 -37.49 3.29
CA ALA A 20 -1.11 -36.38 3.53
C ALA A 20 -2.51 -36.94 3.26
N ALA A 21 -3.31 -37.10 4.31
CA ALA A 21 -4.69 -37.51 4.17
C ALA A 21 -5.31 -36.58 3.13
N PRO A 22 -6.10 -37.11 2.17
CA PRO A 22 -6.71 -36.28 1.15
C PRO A 22 -7.43 -35.14 1.85
N ALA A 23 -7.13 -33.91 1.43
CA ALA A 23 -7.72 -32.74 2.04
C ALA A 23 -9.25 -32.93 2.04
N PRO A 24 -9.94 -32.67 3.16
CA PRO A 24 -11.39 -32.66 3.20
C PRO A 24 -11.98 -31.99 1.95
N ALA A 25 -13.03 -32.56 1.35
CA ALA A 25 -13.56 -32.10 0.05
C ALA A 25 -13.86 -30.59 0.01
N HIS A 26 -14.19 -29.97 1.15
CA HIS A 26 -14.39 -28.52 1.27
C HIS A 26 -13.08 -27.73 1.13
N LEU A 27 -11.95 -28.23 1.63
CA LEU A 27 -10.63 -27.64 1.45
C LEU A 27 -10.14 -27.78 0.02
N ALA A 28 -10.42 -28.91 -0.65
CA ALA A 28 -10.12 -29.10 -2.07
C ALA A 28 -10.93 -28.11 -2.95
N LYS A 29 -12.22 -27.91 -2.65
CA LYS A 29 -13.05 -26.90 -3.34
C LYS A 29 -12.56 -25.48 -3.08
N ARG A 30 -12.17 -25.14 -1.85
CA ARG A 30 -11.53 -23.85 -1.53
C ARG A 30 -10.28 -23.61 -2.38
N GLY A 31 -9.38 -24.60 -2.42
CA GLY A 31 -8.15 -24.51 -3.20
C GLY A 31 -8.43 -24.22 -4.68
N TRP A 32 -9.34 -24.99 -5.28
CA TRP A 32 -9.75 -24.77 -6.68
C TRP A 32 -10.33 -23.37 -6.93
N VAL A 33 -11.20 -22.87 -6.04
CA VAL A 33 -11.76 -21.51 -6.15
C VAL A 33 -10.67 -20.45 -6.04
N ALA A 34 -9.76 -20.59 -5.07
CA ALA A 34 -8.66 -19.65 -4.87
C ALA A 34 -7.68 -19.67 -6.06
N ASP A 35 -7.39 -20.84 -6.63
CA ASP A 35 -6.51 -20.96 -7.80
C ASP A 35 -7.13 -20.32 -9.04
N LYS A 36 -8.43 -20.53 -9.28
CA LYS A 36 -9.13 -19.86 -10.39
C LYS A 36 -9.23 -18.35 -10.20
N LEU A 37 -9.44 -17.89 -8.96
CA LEU A 37 -9.42 -16.47 -8.66
C LEU A 37 -8.04 -15.85 -8.94
N LYS A 38 -6.96 -16.53 -8.52
CA LYS A 38 -5.59 -16.11 -8.81
C LYS A 38 -5.35 -16.02 -10.30
N GLU A 39 -5.66 -17.07 -11.07
CA GLU A 39 -5.52 -17.07 -12.53
C GLU A 39 -6.25 -15.88 -13.19
N LEU A 40 -7.48 -15.57 -12.75
CA LEU A 40 -8.25 -14.43 -13.28
C LEU A 40 -7.55 -13.09 -13.01
N VAL A 41 -7.08 -12.89 -11.77
CA VAL A 41 -6.38 -11.66 -11.37
C VAL A 41 -5.02 -11.53 -12.07
N GLU A 42 -4.25 -12.62 -12.14
CA GLU A 42 -2.97 -12.69 -12.86
C GLU A 42 -3.18 -12.35 -14.34
N ASN A 43 -4.20 -12.95 -14.97
CA ASN A 43 -4.52 -12.68 -16.37
C ASN A 43 -4.88 -11.20 -16.59
N ALA A 44 -5.75 -10.63 -15.75
CA ALA A 44 -6.11 -9.22 -15.84
C ALA A 44 -4.91 -8.27 -15.77
N LEU A 45 -3.97 -8.55 -14.86
CA LEU A 45 -2.79 -7.71 -14.65
C LEU A 45 -1.70 -7.92 -15.71
N ASN A 46 -1.65 -9.09 -16.35
CA ASN A 46 -0.67 -9.40 -17.38
C ASN A 46 -1.12 -8.99 -18.79
N THR A 47 -2.40 -9.16 -19.13
CA THR A 47 -2.90 -8.80 -20.47
C THR A 47 -3.14 -7.30 -20.60
N LEU A 48 -3.36 -6.59 -19.49
CA LEU A 48 -3.73 -5.18 -19.47
C LEU A 48 -4.94 -4.88 -20.36
N GLU A 49 -5.85 -5.85 -20.48
CA GLU A 49 -7.10 -5.70 -21.20
C GLU A 49 -8.23 -5.28 -20.25
N CYS A 50 -8.97 -4.23 -20.61
CA CYS A 50 -10.09 -3.74 -19.81
C CYS A 50 -11.13 -4.84 -19.52
N GLY A 51 -11.45 -5.68 -20.52
CA GLY A 51 -12.39 -6.80 -20.33
C GLY A 51 -11.89 -7.86 -19.34
N ALA A 52 -10.59 -8.15 -19.34
CA ALA A 52 -9.99 -9.09 -18.39
C ALA A 52 -10.03 -8.53 -16.97
N CYS A 53 -9.74 -7.23 -16.79
CA CYS A 53 -9.84 -6.57 -15.49
C CYS A 53 -11.26 -6.53 -14.94
N THR A 54 -12.26 -6.14 -15.75
CA THR A 54 -13.65 -6.10 -15.27
C THR A 54 -14.17 -7.49 -14.94
N ALA A 55 -13.82 -8.52 -15.73
CA ALA A 55 -14.17 -9.91 -15.43
C ALA A 55 -13.51 -10.40 -14.13
N ALA A 56 -12.25 -10.05 -13.88
CA ALA A 56 -11.58 -10.38 -12.63
C ALA A 56 -12.27 -9.72 -11.43
N LEU A 57 -12.70 -8.45 -11.53
CA LEU A 57 -13.46 -7.79 -10.45
C LEU A 57 -14.78 -8.50 -10.13
N VAL A 58 -15.49 -9.00 -11.15
CA VAL A 58 -16.70 -9.81 -10.94
C VAL A 58 -16.36 -11.10 -10.20
N GLY A 59 -15.34 -11.84 -10.65
CA GLY A 59 -14.89 -13.05 -9.96
C GLY A 59 -14.45 -12.81 -8.52
N VAL A 60 -13.71 -11.73 -8.26
CA VAL A 60 -13.33 -11.28 -6.91
C VAL A 60 -14.57 -11.02 -6.06
N LYS A 61 -15.56 -10.31 -6.61
CA LYS A 61 -16.81 -9.99 -5.91
C LYS A 61 -17.63 -11.25 -5.59
N ASP A 62 -17.76 -12.17 -6.53
CA ASP A 62 -18.49 -13.43 -6.36
C ASP A 62 -17.84 -14.31 -5.27
N VAL A 63 -16.51 -14.42 -5.26
CA VAL A 63 -15.79 -15.17 -4.22
C VAL A 63 -15.88 -14.43 -2.88
N ALA A 64 -15.84 -13.10 -2.86
CA ALA A 64 -15.97 -12.31 -1.63
C ALA A 64 -17.35 -12.49 -0.95
N TRP A 65 -18.42 -12.70 -1.72
CA TRP A 65 -19.74 -13.07 -1.19
C TRP A 65 -19.75 -14.42 -0.48
N LEU A 66 -18.93 -15.37 -0.94
CA LEU A 66 -18.76 -16.67 -0.29
C LEU A 66 -17.87 -16.56 0.95
N ASN A 67 -16.69 -15.95 0.79
CA ASN A 67 -15.71 -15.79 1.84
C ASN A 67 -14.66 -14.71 1.48
N LYS A 68 -14.70 -13.57 2.17
CA LYS A 68 -13.72 -12.49 2.00
C LYS A 68 -12.27 -12.93 2.24
N ASN A 69 -12.03 -13.81 3.22
CA ASN A 69 -10.67 -14.24 3.54
C ASN A 69 -10.05 -15.07 2.42
N TRP A 70 -10.85 -15.82 1.64
CA TRP A 70 -10.32 -16.54 0.48
C TRP A 70 -9.79 -15.59 -0.58
N VAL A 71 -10.46 -14.45 -0.76
CA VAL A 71 -10.00 -13.40 -1.66
C VAL A 71 -8.74 -12.74 -1.11
N LEU A 72 -8.72 -12.36 0.17
CA LEU A 72 -7.55 -11.71 0.79
C LEU A 72 -6.31 -12.60 0.76
N ASP A 73 -6.45 -13.89 1.07
CA ASP A 73 -5.36 -14.86 1.01
C ASP A 73 -4.84 -15.00 -0.43
N ALA A 74 -5.73 -15.17 -1.41
CA ALA A 74 -5.38 -15.28 -2.82
C ALA A 74 -4.67 -14.02 -3.35
N LEU A 75 -5.16 -12.84 -2.98
CA LEU A 75 -4.52 -11.57 -3.34
C LEU A 75 -3.15 -11.42 -2.68
N ALA A 76 -2.98 -11.87 -1.43
CA ALA A 76 -1.69 -11.80 -0.73
C ALA A 76 -0.64 -12.72 -1.39
N GLU A 77 -1.05 -13.90 -1.84
CA GLU A 77 -0.19 -14.84 -2.56
C GLU A 77 0.22 -14.34 -3.95
N ILE A 78 -0.68 -13.67 -4.67
CA ILE A 78 -0.43 -13.23 -6.05
C ILE A 78 0.32 -11.91 -6.14
N CYS A 79 0.10 -11.00 -5.18
CA CYS A 79 0.67 -9.66 -5.15
C CYS A 79 2.18 -9.59 -5.43
N PRO A 80 3.06 -10.40 -4.81
CA PRO A 80 4.50 -10.32 -5.07
C PRO A 80 4.91 -10.82 -6.46
N LYS A 81 4.03 -11.54 -7.17
CA LYS A 81 4.28 -12.01 -8.55
C LYS A 81 3.94 -10.95 -9.60
N VAL A 82 2.92 -10.13 -9.30
CA VAL A 82 2.36 -9.15 -10.24
C VAL A 82 2.76 -7.71 -9.91
N SER A 83 3.45 -7.50 -8.79
CA SER A 83 3.97 -6.21 -8.36
C SER A 83 5.48 -6.29 -8.08
N LYS A 84 6.10 -5.14 -7.80
CA LYS A 84 7.50 -5.06 -7.37
C LYS A 84 7.66 -5.09 -5.84
N LEU A 85 6.58 -5.40 -5.12
CA LEU A 85 6.55 -5.38 -3.66
C LEU A 85 7.06 -6.72 -3.09
N THR A 86 7.68 -6.66 -1.92
CA THR A 86 8.10 -7.85 -1.18
C THR A 86 6.88 -8.62 -0.65
N PRO A 87 7.00 -9.94 -0.41
CA PRO A 87 5.91 -10.74 0.16
C PRO A 87 5.38 -10.18 1.48
N GLU A 88 6.26 -9.64 2.33
CA GLU A 88 5.88 -9.04 3.60
C GLU A 88 5.01 -7.79 3.40
N VAL A 89 5.41 -6.91 2.46
CA VAL A 89 4.65 -5.70 2.13
C VAL A 89 3.30 -6.05 1.54
N CYS A 90 3.26 -6.97 0.58
CA CYS A 90 2.01 -7.45 -0.01
C CYS A 90 1.05 -7.99 1.04
N THR A 91 1.55 -8.86 1.93
CA THR A 91 0.76 -9.44 3.01
C THR A 91 0.25 -8.35 3.97
N GLY A 92 1.11 -7.41 4.36
CA GLY A 92 0.75 -6.32 5.25
C GLY A 92 -0.31 -5.39 4.64
N ALA A 93 -0.09 -4.94 3.41
CA ALA A 93 -1.00 -4.06 2.68
C ALA A 93 -2.38 -4.69 2.50
N ILE A 94 -2.44 -5.97 2.10
CA ILE A 94 -3.71 -6.65 1.86
C ILE A 94 -4.45 -6.95 3.16
N LYS A 95 -3.75 -7.30 4.24
CA LYS A 95 -4.38 -7.48 5.55
C LYS A 95 -4.94 -6.18 6.12
N LEU A 96 -4.27 -5.05 5.86
CA LEU A 96 -4.66 -3.74 6.37
C LEU A 96 -5.79 -3.13 5.55
N GLU A 97 -5.59 -2.97 4.24
CA GLU A 97 -6.49 -2.22 3.35
C GLU A 97 -7.55 -3.10 2.68
N GLY A 98 -7.22 -4.37 2.44
CA GLY A 98 -8.06 -5.30 1.69
C GLY A 98 -9.49 -5.43 2.21
N PRO A 99 -9.75 -5.53 3.53
CA PRO A 99 -11.11 -5.63 4.05
C PRO A 99 -12.01 -4.45 3.64
N ALA A 100 -11.50 -3.21 3.76
CA ALA A 100 -12.27 -2.02 3.41
C ALA A 100 -12.51 -1.93 1.89
N LEU A 101 -11.51 -2.30 1.09
CA LEU A 101 -11.63 -2.34 -0.37
C LEU A 101 -12.63 -3.39 -0.84
N LEU A 102 -12.64 -4.59 -0.22
CA LEU A 102 -13.63 -5.61 -0.53
C LEU A 102 -15.04 -5.19 -0.12
N ASP A 103 -15.20 -4.49 1.00
CA ASP A 103 -16.50 -3.94 1.40
C ASP A 103 -17.03 -2.89 0.42
N ALA A 104 -16.15 -2.05 -0.13
CA ALA A 104 -16.50 -1.13 -1.21
C ALA A 104 -16.87 -1.89 -2.50
N LEU A 105 -16.08 -2.89 -2.89
CA LEU A 105 -16.32 -3.70 -4.09
C LEU A 105 -17.67 -4.46 -4.02
N LEU A 106 -18.01 -4.99 -2.85
CA LEU A 106 -19.30 -5.67 -2.65
C LEU A 106 -20.49 -4.74 -2.88
N LYS A 107 -20.33 -3.43 -2.64
CA LYS A 107 -21.36 -2.40 -2.88
C LYS A 107 -21.34 -1.83 -4.31
N ALA A 108 -20.23 -1.97 -5.03
CA ALA A 108 -20.07 -1.42 -6.39
C ALA A 108 -20.97 -2.12 -7.42
N ASP A 109 -21.53 -1.37 -8.36
CA ASP A 109 -22.26 -1.94 -9.49
C ASP A 109 -21.31 -2.20 -10.67
N LEU A 110 -20.75 -3.42 -10.67
CA LEU A 110 -19.74 -3.82 -11.64
C LEU A 110 -20.27 -3.94 -13.07
N LEU A 111 -21.60 -4.00 -13.27
CA LEU A 111 -22.21 -4.11 -14.59
C LEU A 111 -22.60 -2.74 -15.18
N SER A 112 -22.84 -1.72 -14.34
CA SER A 112 -23.24 -0.38 -14.81
C SER A 112 -22.09 0.61 -15.04
N GLY A 113 -20.85 0.25 -14.74
CA GLY A 113 -19.67 1.04 -15.09
C GLY A 113 -18.60 1.14 -14.01
N ASP A 114 -18.93 0.81 -12.75
CA ASP A 114 -17.98 0.91 -11.63
C ASP A 114 -16.75 0.02 -11.86
N ALA A 115 -16.92 -1.15 -12.49
CA ALA A 115 -15.80 -2.02 -12.83
C ALA A 115 -14.79 -1.31 -13.76
N LYS A 116 -15.26 -0.55 -14.75
CA LYS A 116 -14.38 0.22 -15.64
C LYS A 116 -13.69 1.35 -14.89
N PHE A 117 -14.42 2.04 -14.00
CA PHE A 117 -13.85 3.08 -13.16
C PHE A 117 -12.76 2.54 -12.24
N ILE A 118 -13.02 1.42 -11.54
CA ILE A 118 -12.05 0.76 -10.66
C ILE A 118 -10.82 0.30 -11.47
N CYS A 119 -11.02 -0.36 -12.61
CA CYS A 119 -9.93 -0.81 -13.47
C CYS A 119 -9.09 0.34 -14.06
N TYR A 120 -9.71 1.50 -14.33
CA TYR A 120 -8.97 2.71 -14.69
C TYR A 120 -8.19 3.26 -13.49
N GLN A 121 -8.84 3.44 -12.34
CA GLN A 121 -8.25 4.13 -11.20
C GLN A 121 -7.16 3.32 -10.48
N VAL A 122 -7.34 2.00 -10.37
CA VAL A 122 -6.45 1.12 -9.60
C VAL A 122 -5.32 0.58 -10.46
N ALA A 123 -5.59 0.25 -11.74
CA ALA A 123 -4.64 -0.43 -12.60
C ALA A 123 -4.27 0.36 -13.87
N GLY A 124 -4.96 1.45 -14.20
CA GLY A 124 -4.73 2.19 -15.44
C GLY A 124 -5.07 1.42 -16.71
N ILE A 125 -5.86 0.33 -16.59
CA ILE A 125 -6.09 -0.65 -17.68
C ILE A 125 -7.27 -0.24 -18.58
N CYS A 126 -8.33 0.31 -18.00
CA CYS A 126 -9.49 0.78 -18.76
C CYS A 126 -9.30 2.25 -19.18
N ALA A 127 -9.98 2.66 -20.25
CA ALA A 127 -10.06 4.07 -20.61
C ALA A 127 -10.72 4.89 -19.48
N PRO A 128 -10.31 6.16 -19.29
CA PRO A 128 -10.93 7.04 -18.30
C PRO A 128 -12.44 7.11 -18.56
N PRO A 129 -13.27 6.86 -17.54
CA PRO A 129 -14.71 6.96 -17.69
C PRO A 129 -15.10 8.41 -17.97
N SER A 130 -16.18 8.60 -18.72
CA SER A 130 -16.74 9.92 -18.97
C SER A 130 -17.16 10.56 -17.65
N ILE A 131 -16.61 11.73 -17.34
CA ILE A 131 -17.02 12.51 -16.17
C ILE A 131 -18.34 13.20 -16.52
N ALA A 132 -19.40 12.89 -15.77
CA ALA A 132 -20.63 13.65 -15.85
C ALA A 132 -20.40 15.04 -15.25
N SER A 133 -20.34 16.07 -16.09
CA SER A 133 -20.28 17.45 -15.61
C SER A 133 -21.62 17.85 -15.01
N GLY A 134 -21.61 18.38 -13.78
CA GLY A 134 -22.76 19.06 -13.19
C GLY A 134 -22.65 20.58 -13.36
N THR A 135 -23.78 21.26 -13.50
CA THR A 135 -23.82 22.72 -13.38
C THR A 135 -23.85 23.09 -11.91
N LEU A 136 -22.81 23.76 -11.42
CA LEU A 136 -22.83 24.38 -10.10
C LEU A 136 -23.54 25.73 -10.20
N THR A 137 -24.73 25.85 -9.62
CA THR A 137 -25.45 27.13 -9.55
C THR A 137 -24.99 27.90 -8.31
N PHE A 138 -24.35 29.04 -8.52
CA PHE A 138 -24.02 29.94 -7.42
C PHE A 138 -25.29 30.65 -6.93
N PRO A 139 -25.50 30.77 -5.60
CA PRO A 139 -26.68 31.42 -5.04
C PRO A 139 -26.84 32.90 -5.45
N LYS A 140 -25.75 33.54 -5.88
CA LYS A 140 -25.71 34.94 -6.28
C LYS A 140 -24.93 35.09 -7.58
N PRO A 141 -25.31 36.03 -8.47
CA PRO A 141 -24.51 36.34 -9.64
C PRO A 141 -23.16 36.94 -9.25
N LYS A 142 -22.16 36.77 -10.12
CA LYS A 142 -20.86 37.42 -9.96
C LYS A 142 -21.05 38.95 -9.88
N PRO A 143 -20.49 39.65 -8.87
CA PRO A 143 -20.58 41.11 -8.78
C PRO A 143 -19.97 41.78 -10.01
N ALA A 144 -20.68 42.77 -10.59
CA ALA A 144 -20.25 43.46 -11.82
C ALA A 144 -18.97 44.29 -11.64
N ASN A 145 -18.76 44.84 -10.44
CA ASN A 145 -17.66 45.75 -10.12
C ASN A 145 -16.90 45.28 -8.88
N ALA A 146 -16.47 44.01 -8.85
CA ALA A 146 -15.64 43.52 -7.75
C ALA A 146 -14.29 44.24 -7.76
N VAL A 147 -14.01 45.02 -6.71
CA VAL A 147 -12.72 45.67 -6.50
C VAL A 147 -12.04 44.98 -5.33
N ALA A 148 -10.74 44.69 -5.45
CA ALA A 148 -9.96 44.17 -4.34
C ALA A 148 -10.01 45.17 -3.17
N PRO A 149 -10.14 44.70 -1.91
CA PRO A 149 -10.07 45.58 -0.76
C PRO A 149 -8.75 46.37 -0.74
N VAL A 150 -8.81 47.61 -0.27
CA VAL A 150 -7.58 48.40 -0.05
C VAL A 150 -6.75 47.69 1.02
N SER A 151 -5.45 47.53 0.77
CA SER A 151 -4.53 46.95 1.75
C SER A 151 -4.57 47.74 3.05
N SER A 152 -4.69 47.06 4.18
CA SER A 152 -4.66 47.70 5.50
C SER A 152 -3.28 48.23 5.88
N GLY A 153 -2.22 47.81 5.17
CA GLY A 153 -0.83 48.05 5.55
C GLY A 153 -0.32 47.19 6.70
N ASN A 154 -1.20 46.43 7.38
CA ASN A 154 -0.82 45.50 8.43
C ASN A 154 -0.42 44.16 7.82
N LEU A 155 0.79 43.70 8.15
CA LEU A 155 1.31 42.39 7.74
C LEU A 155 1.15 41.38 8.86
N ILE A 156 0.94 40.12 8.48
CA ILE A 156 0.95 38.97 9.39
C ILE A 156 1.81 37.87 8.77
N ASP A 157 2.40 37.05 9.64
CA ASP A 157 3.10 35.84 9.21
C ASP A 157 2.15 34.64 9.31
N VAL A 158 1.99 33.90 8.23
CA VAL A 158 1.19 32.66 8.18
C VAL A 158 2.13 31.50 7.91
N LEU A 159 2.15 30.53 8.82
CA LEU A 159 2.90 29.29 8.63
C LEU A 159 2.09 28.35 7.74
N HIS A 160 2.64 27.88 6.63
CA HIS A 160 2.02 26.81 5.83
C HIS A 160 2.93 25.58 5.84
N LEU A 161 2.42 24.49 6.40
CA LEU A 161 3.04 23.18 6.38
C LEU A 161 2.21 22.24 5.49
N SER A 162 2.88 21.38 4.75
CA SER A 162 2.28 20.33 3.92
C SER A 162 3.20 19.12 3.94
N ASP A 163 2.64 17.93 3.75
CA ASP A 163 3.41 16.70 3.46
C ASP A 163 4.57 16.48 4.44
N TRP A 164 4.34 16.71 5.74
CA TRP A 164 5.43 16.77 6.74
C TRP A 164 6.18 15.44 6.90
N HIS A 165 5.56 14.33 6.44
CA HIS A 165 5.98 12.94 6.48
C HIS A 165 7.00 12.60 7.58
N VAL A 166 6.63 12.87 8.84
CA VAL A 166 7.49 12.55 9.98
C VAL A 166 7.42 11.06 10.28
N ASP A 167 8.56 10.40 10.12
CA ASP A 167 8.76 8.98 10.40
C ASP A 167 9.35 8.75 11.80
N ALA A 168 8.49 8.31 12.72
CA ALA A 168 8.89 7.89 14.06
C ALA A 168 9.75 6.61 14.07
N GLY A 169 9.71 5.82 13.00
CA GLY A 169 10.50 4.61 12.80
C GLY A 169 11.86 4.84 12.13
N TYR A 170 12.21 6.08 11.77
CA TYR A 170 13.48 6.39 11.12
C TYR A 170 14.67 6.07 12.04
N ILE A 171 15.64 5.31 11.53
CA ILE A 171 16.84 4.92 12.28
C ILE A 171 18.09 5.44 11.55
N PRO A 172 18.79 6.44 12.12
CA PRO A 172 20.05 6.89 11.55
C PRO A 172 21.05 5.73 11.38
N GLY A 173 21.70 5.69 10.21
CA GLY A 173 22.65 4.66 9.87
C GLY A 173 22.05 3.35 9.35
N SER A 174 20.72 3.18 9.29
CA SER A 174 20.10 2.01 8.64
C SER A 174 20.24 2.05 7.12
N GLU A 175 19.78 1.00 6.44
CA GLU A 175 19.75 0.96 4.97
C GLU A 175 18.81 2.01 4.40
N ALA A 176 19.34 2.86 3.53
CA ALA A 176 18.60 3.88 2.80
C ALA A 176 18.29 3.45 1.35
N GLU A 177 18.87 2.36 0.87
CA GLU A 177 18.60 1.79 -0.45
C GLU A 177 18.11 0.34 -0.32
N CYS A 178 16.84 0.21 0.05
CA CYS A 178 16.15 -1.04 0.27
C CYS A 178 15.11 -1.33 -0.84
N ASP A 179 14.52 -2.52 -0.81
CA ASP A 179 13.45 -2.99 -1.69
C ASP A 179 12.05 -2.81 -1.09
N GLN A 180 11.95 -2.06 0.01
CA GLN A 180 10.69 -1.76 0.70
C GLN A 180 10.13 -0.41 0.20
N PRO A 181 8.81 -0.18 0.29
CA PRO A 181 8.20 1.11 -0.05
C PRO A 181 8.78 2.30 0.71
N LEU A 182 9.26 2.07 1.94
CA LEU A 182 9.91 3.07 2.77
C LEU A 182 11.17 2.49 3.42
N CYS A 183 12.31 3.10 3.12
CA CYS A 183 13.61 2.73 3.67
C CYS A 183 13.93 3.55 4.95
N CYS A 184 15.19 3.54 5.38
CA CYS A 184 15.65 4.22 6.59
C CYS A 184 15.01 3.72 7.90
N ARG A 185 14.48 2.50 7.88
CA ARG A 185 13.99 1.76 9.05
C ARG A 185 14.72 0.43 9.16
N LYS A 186 14.48 -0.30 10.25
CA LYS A 186 14.93 -1.68 10.41
C LYS A 186 13.81 -2.64 10.02
N HIS A 187 14.03 -3.36 8.92
CA HIS A 187 13.13 -4.39 8.40
C HIS A 187 13.71 -5.80 8.67
N SER A 188 12.88 -6.84 8.55
CA SER A 188 13.31 -8.24 8.71
C SER A 188 14.40 -8.64 7.71
N ASN A 189 14.33 -8.12 6.49
CA ASN A 189 15.29 -8.37 5.41
C ASN A 189 16.42 -7.34 5.33
N SER A 190 16.54 -6.43 6.30
CA SER A 190 17.61 -5.43 6.29
C SER A 190 18.99 -6.10 6.38
N PRO A 191 19.96 -5.66 5.56
CA PRO A 191 21.30 -6.23 5.60
C PRO A 191 21.99 -5.89 6.93
N ALA A 192 22.85 -6.79 7.42
CA ALA A 192 23.64 -6.55 8.62
C ALA A 192 24.55 -5.33 8.47
N VAL A 193 25.04 -5.08 7.26
CA VAL A 193 25.80 -3.89 6.89
C VAL A 193 25.04 -3.15 5.77
N PRO A 194 24.56 -1.92 6.02
CA PRO A 194 23.92 -1.10 5.01
C PRO A 194 24.87 -0.82 3.84
N LYS A 195 24.37 -0.99 2.62
CA LYS A 195 25.02 -0.53 1.38
C LYS A 195 25.11 0.99 1.39
N ARG A 196 24.03 1.66 1.79
CA ARG A 196 23.98 3.12 1.95
C ARG A 196 23.35 3.47 3.28
N LYS A 197 24.11 4.16 4.12
CA LYS A 197 23.67 4.55 5.47
C LYS A 197 22.79 5.79 5.41
N ALA A 198 21.61 5.70 6.02
CA ALA A 198 20.73 6.82 6.27
C ALA A 198 21.42 7.89 7.15
N SER A 199 21.32 9.17 6.80
CA SER A 199 21.91 10.26 7.59
C SER A 199 21.08 10.58 8.85
N THR A 200 21.67 11.26 9.83
CA THR A 200 20.93 11.66 11.04
C THR A 200 19.84 12.70 10.80
N TRP A 201 19.86 13.37 9.64
CA TRP A 201 18.98 14.48 9.30
C TRP A 201 18.02 14.17 8.15
N GLY A 202 17.95 12.90 7.71
CA GLY A 202 17.08 12.48 6.62
C GLY A 202 17.86 11.95 5.43
N ASP A 203 17.16 11.36 4.48
CA ASP A 203 17.73 10.77 3.28
C ASP A 203 16.77 10.95 2.11
N TYR A 204 17.29 11.12 0.88
CA TYR A 204 16.49 11.42 -0.30
C TYR A 204 15.49 10.33 -0.71
N LYS A 205 15.65 9.08 -0.24
CA LYS A 205 14.73 7.97 -0.52
C LYS A 205 13.83 7.62 0.67
N CYS A 206 13.72 8.50 1.66
CA CYS A 206 13.06 8.22 2.93
C CYS A 206 12.21 9.39 3.42
N ASP A 207 11.35 9.08 4.39
CA ASP A 207 10.58 10.08 5.13
C ASP A 207 11.45 10.84 6.14
N VAL A 208 10.88 11.89 6.74
CA VAL A 208 11.56 12.85 7.61
C VAL A 208 11.80 12.24 8.99
N PRO A 209 13.04 12.17 9.49
CA PRO A 209 13.27 11.75 10.87
C PRO A 209 12.62 12.73 11.84
N LEU A 210 12.10 12.21 12.96
CA LEU A 210 11.51 13.03 14.03
C LEU A 210 12.42 14.20 14.44
N LYS A 211 13.74 13.98 14.48
CA LYS A 211 14.74 14.99 14.78
C LYS A 211 14.69 16.20 13.83
N LEU A 212 14.54 15.97 12.53
CA LEU A 212 14.46 17.06 11.55
C LEU A 212 13.12 17.80 11.68
N GLY A 213 12.01 17.08 11.83
CA GLY A 213 10.69 17.70 12.04
C GLY A 213 10.65 18.58 13.30
N GLN A 214 11.22 18.12 14.41
CA GLN A 214 11.33 18.90 15.64
C GLN A 214 12.25 20.12 15.49
N ASN A 215 13.36 19.97 14.77
CA ASN A 215 14.27 21.07 14.50
C ASN A 215 13.61 22.18 13.66
N MET A 216 12.88 21.80 12.61
CA MET A 216 12.06 22.73 11.83
C MET A 216 11.08 23.50 12.73
N MET A 217 10.30 22.80 13.56
CA MET A 217 9.33 23.44 14.46
C MET A 217 9.99 24.36 15.49
N SER A 218 11.21 24.04 15.93
CA SER A 218 11.98 24.89 16.84
C SER A 218 12.56 26.13 16.15
N TYR A 219 12.79 26.06 14.83
CA TYR A 219 13.35 27.15 14.03
C TYR A 219 12.31 28.17 13.58
N VAL A 220 11.08 27.76 13.30
CA VAL A 220 9.98 28.66 12.90
C VAL A 220 9.88 29.93 13.77
N PRO A 221 9.83 29.88 15.11
CA PRO A 221 9.70 31.08 15.94
C PRO A 221 10.94 31.99 15.92
N THR A 222 12.07 31.55 15.39
CA THR A 222 13.28 32.39 15.28
C THR A 222 13.28 33.26 14.02
N VAL A 223 12.39 32.97 13.06
CA VAL A 223 12.34 33.66 11.76
C VAL A 223 10.98 34.30 11.45
N ALA A 224 9.93 33.97 12.19
CA ALA A 224 8.59 34.49 11.97
C ALA A 224 7.80 34.63 13.28
N ASN A 225 6.95 35.65 13.36
CA ASN A 225 5.97 35.80 14.43
C ASN A 225 4.61 35.27 13.94
N VAL A 226 4.51 33.94 13.86
CA VAL A 226 3.38 33.23 13.26
C VAL A 226 2.06 33.60 13.95
N SER A 227 1.12 34.12 13.16
CA SER A 227 -0.24 34.45 13.63
C SER A 227 -1.15 33.23 13.65
N PHE A 228 -1.07 32.38 12.64
CA PHE A 228 -1.72 31.07 12.59
C PHE A 228 -1.02 30.14 11.58
N GLY A 229 -1.32 28.85 11.69
CA GLY A 229 -0.81 27.81 10.79
C GLY A 229 -1.89 27.25 9.88
N ILE A 230 -1.51 26.95 8.64
CA ILE A 230 -2.25 26.09 7.71
C ILE A 230 -1.45 24.79 7.62
N LEU A 231 -2.12 23.67 7.88
CA LEU A 231 -1.57 22.33 7.67
C LEU A 231 -2.46 21.63 6.64
N THR A 232 -1.89 21.36 5.46
CA THR A 232 -2.58 20.66 4.36
C THR A 232 -2.19 19.20 4.31
#